data_AF-A0A482TYQ0-F1
#
_entry.id   AF-A0A482TYQ0-F1
#
_cell.length_a   1.000
_cell.length_b   1.000
_cell.length_c   1.000
_cell.angle_alpha   90.00
_cell.angle_beta   90.00
_cell.angle_gamma   90.00
#
_symmetry.space_group_name_H-M   'P 1'
#
loop_
_entity.id
_entity.type
_entity.pdbx_description
1 polymer ?
#
loop_
_entity_poly.entity_id
_entity_poly.type
_entity_poly.pdbx_seq_one_letter_code
_entity_poly.pdbx_strand_id
1 'polypeptide(L)'
;MGKTKLKSQLMGLVDRGLIRSYVPGASNTLFVGAKVSTTYFLNLNHPFLGVGRDVSAVLALKEYGCDRRELACITARPIVERFLRGIEDQAFEIFCLRVDGYASFLLTRRWVELSNPRCPELTQSVEDMVSADFQMPNGSAVGGAGVDVADWVVVVEHIAWLAVERARWIRKLVMRMPSGGADSTHIQIIPAPKHDSEIRVTVLLMGSPPVPHVNCLVINYTLPRVCSLYEEEAEIPIDERYSFGLLTRPKD
;
A
#
# COMPACT_ATOMS: atom_id res chain seq x y z
N MET A 1 22.03 16.05 17.00
CA MET A 1 21.40 16.70 15.83
C MET A 1 20.01 17.18 16.22
N GLY A 2 19.70 18.48 16.10
CA GLY A 2 18.40 19.03 16.52
C GLY A 2 17.24 18.59 15.60
N LYS A 3 16.04 18.39 16.18
CA LYS A 3 14.83 17.93 15.48
C LYS A 3 14.51 18.74 14.22
N THR A 4 14.73 20.06 14.25
CA THR A 4 14.46 20.99 13.14
C THR A 4 15.37 20.74 11.94
N LYS A 5 16.66 20.45 12.18
CA LYS A 5 17.63 20.16 11.12
C LYS A 5 17.28 18.84 10.42
N LEU A 6 16.93 17.82 11.19
CA LEU A 6 16.51 16.52 10.64
C LEU A 6 15.24 16.66 9.78
N LYS A 7 14.23 17.41 10.25
CA LYS A 7 13.01 17.67 9.47
C LYS A 7 13.34 18.37 8.14
N SER A 8 14.18 19.41 8.18
CA SER A 8 14.60 20.12 6.95
C SER A 8 15.35 19.22 5.98
N GLN A 9 16.20 18.32 6.48
CA GLN A 9 16.93 17.36 5.64
C GLN A 9 15.97 16.35 5.00
N LEU A 10 15.02 15.81 5.76
CA LEU A 10 14.02 14.86 5.23
C LEU A 10 13.13 15.51 4.18
N MET A 11 12.71 16.76 4.38
CA MET A 11 11.97 17.51 3.34
C MET A 11 12.82 17.72 2.10
N GLY A 12 14.10 18.11 2.26
CA GLY A 12 15.00 18.20 1.13
C GLY A 12 15.18 16.88 0.36
N LEU A 13 15.03 15.71 1.01
CA LEU A 13 15.04 14.41 0.32
C LEU A 13 13.73 14.09 -0.40
N VAL A 14 12.59 14.54 0.13
CA VAL A 14 11.28 14.46 -0.54
C VAL A 14 11.27 15.37 -1.77
N ASP A 15 11.71 16.62 -1.62
CA ASP A 15 11.72 17.63 -2.70
C ASP A 15 12.60 17.19 -3.88
N ARG A 16 13.66 16.44 -3.58
CA ARG A 16 14.55 15.87 -4.60
C ARG A 16 14.03 14.56 -5.19
N GLY A 17 12.93 14.01 -4.69
CA GLY A 17 12.37 12.74 -5.16
C GLY A 17 13.12 11.49 -4.70
N LEU A 18 14.09 11.61 -3.77
CA LEU A 18 14.78 10.46 -3.18
C LEU A 18 13.85 9.69 -2.23
N ILE A 19 13.00 10.41 -1.50
CA ILE A 19 11.88 9.82 -0.76
C ILE A 19 10.65 9.92 -1.65
N ARG A 20 10.17 8.77 -2.12
CA ARG A 20 8.98 8.66 -2.97
C ARG A 20 7.70 8.98 -2.22
N SER A 21 7.57 8.43 -1.03
CA SER A 21 6.43 8.64 -0.13
C SER A 21 6.79 8.33 1.31
N TYR A 22 5.92 8.71 2.24
CA TYR A 22 6.08 8.37 3.65
C TYR A 22 4.71 8.24 4.31
N VAL A 23 4.63 7.36 5.31
CA VAL A 23 3.47 7.21 6.18
C VAL A 23 3.89 7.72 7.56
N PRO A 24 3.33 8.85 8.02
CA PRO A 24 3.65 9.38 9.34
C PRO A 24 3.33 8.35 10.43
N GLY A 25 4.20 8.29 11.42
CA GLY A 25 3.99 7.43 12.59
C GLY A 25 2.87 7.96 13.48
N ALA A 26 2.28 7.08 14.29
CA ALA A 26 1.23 7.43 15.24
C ALA A 26 1.48 6.74 16.59
N SER A 27 0.96 7.36 17.64
CA SER A 27 0.79 6.70 18.94
C SER A 27 -0.68 6.34 19.09
N ASN A 28 -1.00 5.05 18.97
CA ASN A 28 -2.36 4.55 19.03
C ASN A 28 -2.36 3.13 19.61
N THR A 29 -3.26 2.87 20.56
CA THR A 29 -3.37 1.58 21.27
C THR A 29 -3.86 0.45 20.38
N LEU A 30 -4.34 0.74 19.17
CA LEU A 30 -4.71 -0.25 18.17
C LEU A 30 -3.49 -1.09 17.72
N PHE A 31 -2.28 -0.56 17.78
CA PHE A 31 -1.08 -1.25 17.30
C PHE A 31 -0.28 -1.85 18.44
N VAL A 32 0.27 -3.05 18.23
CA VAL A 32 1.21 -3.66 19.17
C VAL A 32 2.40 -2.74 19.39
N GLY A 33 2.70 -2.45 20.66
CA GLY A 33 3.74 -1.48 21.06
C GLY A 33 3.28 -0.03 21.14
N ALA A 34 2.01 0.27 20.83
CA ALA A 34 1.31 1.55 20.90
C ALA A 34 1.93 2.75 20.16
N LYS A 35 3.19 2.67 19.73
CA LYS A 35 3.91 3.72 19.01
C LYS A 35 4.53 3.14 17.75
N VAL A 36 4.01 3.55 16.62
CA VAL A 36 4.52 3.19 15.30
C VAL A 36 5.39 4.33 14.78
N SER A 37 6.62 4.02 14.37
CA SER A 37 7.53 4.99 13.76
C SER A 37 7.06 5.41 12.37
N THR A 38 7.51 6.57 11.90
CA THR A 38 7.29 6.98 10.50
C THR A 38 8.03 6.05 9.56
N THR A 39 7.35 5.58 8.51
CA THR A 39 7.94 4.74 7.46
C THR A 39 8.18 5.59 6.22
N TYR A 40 9.41 5.60 5.72
CA TYR A 40 9.81 6.30 4.50
C TYR A 40 10.06 5.29 3.37
N PHE A 41 9.57 5.60 2.18
CA PHE A 41 9.76 4.80 0.97
C PHE A 41 10.76 5.50 0.07
N LEU A 42 11.89 4.84 -0.18
CA LEU A 42 12.95 5.38 -1.03
C LEU A 42 12.66 5.09 -2.50
N ASN A 43 13.02 6.03 -3.36
CA ASN A 43 13.03 5.82 -4.79
C ASN A 43 14.33 5.09 -5.18
N LEU A 44 14.24 3.78 -5.40
CA LEU A 44 15.41 2.95 -5.75
C LEU A 44 15.94 3.23 -7.16
N ASN A 45 15.10 3.79 -8.03
CA ASN A 45 15.46 4.19 -9.39
C ASN A 45 16.02 5.62 -9.45
N HIS A 46 16.27 6.25 -8.29
CA HIS A 46 16.72 7.64 -8.25
C HIS A 46 18.20 7.75 -8.69
N PRO A 47 18.55 8.68 -9.62
CA PRO A 47 19.92 8.82 -10.17
C PRO A 47 21.01 9.03 -9.11
N PHE A 48 20.67 9.65 -7.97
CA PHE A 48 21.59 9.85 -6.84
C PHE A 48 22.18 8.54 -6.28
N LEU A 49 21.53 7.40 -6.48
CA LEU A 49 22.05 6.10 -6.05
C LEU A 49 23.17 5.60 -6.98
N GLY A 50 23.45 6.28 -8.09
CA GLY A 50 24.58 6.01 -8.97
C GLY A 50 24.43 4.73 -9.79
N VAL A 51 23.25 4.10 -9.78
CA VAL A 51 22.94 2.98 -10.64
C VAL A 51 22.45 3.57 -11.95
N GLY A 52 23.24 3.46 -13.02
CA GLY A 52 22.94 4.05 -14.34
C GLY A 52 21.79 3.39 -15.10
N ARG A 53 20.85 2.75 -14.39
CA ARG A 53 19.60 2.15 -14.88
C ARG A 53 18.67 1.88 -13.69
N ASP A 54 17.38 1.71 -13.97
CA ASP A 54 16.41 1.28 -12.96
C ASP A 54 16.79 -0.09 -12.37
N VAL A 55 16.69 -0.19 -11.04
CA VAL A 55 16.98 -1.43 -10.27
C VAL A 55 15.72 -2.20 -9.92
N SER A 56 14.57 -1.56 -10.04
CA SER A 56 13.26 -2.14 -9.82
C SER A 56 12.31 -1.71 -10.92
N ALA A 57 11.44 -2.61 -11.33
CA ALA A 57 10.34 -2.25 -12.19
C ALA A 57 9.20 -1.61 -11.37
N VAL A 58 8.47 -0.71 -11.99
CA VAL A 58 7.36 0.05 -11.41
C VAL A 58 6.11 -0.21 -12.23
N LEU A 59 5.03 -0.58 -11.55
CA LEU A 59 3.69 -0.56 -12.12
C LEU A 59 2.85 0.46 -11.33
N ALA A 60 2.46 1.55 -12.00
CA ALA A 60 1.56 2.54 -11.43
C ALA A 60 0.19 2.49 -12.08
N LEU A 61 -0.84 2.46 -11.25
CA LEU A 61 -2.24 2.39 -11.65
C LEU A 61 -2.98 3.57 -11.08
N LYS A 62 -3.73 4.26 -11.93
CA LYS A 62 -4.66 5.33 -11.54
C LYS A 62 -6.05 4.95 -11.98
N GLU A 63 -6.99 4.89 -11.05
CA GLU A 63 -8.38 4.51 -11.29
C GLU A 63 -9.35 5.45 -10.57
N TYR A 64 -10.59 5.50 -11.05
CA TYR A 64 -11.65 6.10 -10.25
C TYR A 64 -11.84 5.26 -8.99
N GLY A 65 -11.93 5.93 -7.85
CA GLY A 65 -12.07 5.29 -6.56
C GLY A 65 -12.96 6.09 -5.63
N CYS A 66 -13.24 5.49 -4.49
CA CYS A 66 -13.78 6.18 -3.34
C CYS A 66 -12.70 6.25 -2.26
N ASP A 67 -13.02 6.95 -1.17
CA ASP A 67 -12.17 6.99 0.00
C ASP A 67 -11.75 5.58 0.46
N ARG A 68 -10.50 5.43 0.93
CA ARG A 68 -9.95 4.13 1.33
C ARG A 68 -10.72 3.51 2.50
N ARG A 69 -11.22 4.34 3.42
CA ARG A 69 -12.02 3.89 4.56
C ARG A 69 -13.39 3.43 4.11
N GLU A 70 -14.01 4.16 3.19
CA GLU A 70 -15.25 3.72 2.57
C GLU A 70 -15.08 2.36 1.88
N LEU A 71 -14.04 2.20 1.05
CA LEU A 71 -13.75 0.94 0.37
C LEU A 71 -13.55 -0.24 1.36
N ALA A 72 -12.85 0.00 2.47
CA ALA A 72 -12.65 -1.01 3.50
C ALA A 72 -13.96 -1.40 4.23
N CYS A 73 -14.97 -0.53 4.22
CA CYS A 73 -16.26 -0.72 4.86
C CYS A 73 -17.36 -1.28 3.94
N ILE A 74 -17.24 -1.19 2.61
CA ILE A 74 -18.32 -1.57 1.65
C ILE A 74 -18.86 -2.99 1.90
N THR A 75 -18.01 -3.94 2.24
CA THR A 75 -18.38 -5.34 2.50
C THR A 75 -18.34 -5.71 3.98
N ALA A 76 -18.10 -4.74 4.86
CA ALA A 76 -17.90 -4.97 6.27
C ALA A 76 -19.22 -5.27 6.99
N ARG A 77 -19.18 -6.18 7.96
CA ARG A 77 -20.28 -6.34 8.92
C ARG A 77 -20.40 -5.06 9.77
N PRO A 78 -21.57 -4.74 10.34
CA PRO A 78 -21.77 -3.49 11.11
C PRO A 78 -20.76 -3.25 12.23
N ILE A 79 -20.30 -4.32 12.91
CA ILE A 79 -19.28 -4.22 13.94
C ILE A 79 -17.92 -3.81 13.38
N VAL A 80 -17.54 -4.39 12.24
CA VAL A 80 -16.28 -4.09 11.55
C VAL A 80 -16.32 -2.69 10.94
N GLU A 81 -17.44 -2.30 10.33
CA GLU A 81 -17.63 -0.94 9.84
C GLU A 81 -17.48 0.08 10.97
N ARG A 82 -18.14 -0.13 12.10
CA ARG A 82 -18.02 0.77 13.27
C ARG A 82 -16.58 0.87 13.74
N PHE A 83 -15.88 -0.28 13.83
CA PHE A 83 -14.48 -0.33 14.19
C PHE A 83 -13.62 0.49 13.21
N LEU A 84 -13.70 0.21 11.90
CA LEU A 84 -12.91 0.90 10.87
C LEU A 84 -13.21 2.41 10.80
N ARG A 85 -14.48 2.79 10.95
CA ARG A 85 -14.89 4.20 10.97
C ARG A 85 -14.36 4.97 12.17
N GLY A 86 -14.18 4.29 13.29
CA GLY A 86 -13.67 4.90 14.51
C GLY A 86 -12.14 4.96 14.63
N ILE A 87 -11.39 4.36 13.69
CA ILE A 87 -9.94 4.53 13.64
C ILE A 87 -9.63 6.00 13.29
N GLU A 88 -8.82 6.65 14.11
CA GLU A 88 -8.30 7.99 13.84
C GLU A 88 -7.57 8.03 12.49
N ASP A 89 -7.69 9.12 11.74
CA ASP A 89 -7.14 9.25 10.38
C ASP A 89 -5.66 8.87 10.26
N GLN A 90 -4.82 9.34 11.18
CA GLN A 90 -3.40 9.02 11.15
C GLN A 90 -3.11 7.54 11.44
N ALA A 91 -3.90 6.93 12.34
CA ALA A 91 -3.83 5.49 12.58
C ALA A 91 -4.39 4.69 11.39
N PHE A 92 -5.41 5.22 10.71
CA PHE A 92 -5.99 4.57 9.53
C PHE A 92 -5.00 4.49 8.35
N GLU A 93 -4.12 5.47 8.19
CA GLU A 93 -3.03 5.39 7.20
C GLU A 93 -2.04 4.26 7.53
N ILE A 94 -1.75 4.04 8.81
CA ILE A 94 -0.89 2.93 9.24
C ILE A 94 -1.61 1.60 9.08
N PHE A 95 -2.89 1.53 9.42
CA PHE A 95 -3.74 0.36 9.15
C PHE A 95 -3.66 -0.03 7.66
N CYS A 96 -3.88 0.94 6.79
CA CYS A 96 -3.76 0.81 5.35
C CYS A 96 -2.38 0.31 4.91
N LEU A 97 -1.31 0.87 5.48
CA LEU A 97 0.05 0.44 5.23
C LEU A 97 0.27 -1.04 5.62
N ARG A 98 -0.28 -1.50 6.75
CA ARG A 98 -0.17 -2.90 7.18
C ARG A 98 -0.91 -3.84 6.25
N VAL A 99 -2.15 -3.50 5.85
CA VAL A 99 -2.92 -4.26 4.86
C VAL A 99 -2.16 -4.37 3.53
N ASP A 100 -1.57 -3.27 3.06
CA ASP A 100 -0.71 -3.27 1.86
C ASP A 100 0.55 -4.14 2.04
N GLY A 101 1.12 -4.16 3.24
CA GLY A 101 2.22 -5.04 3.62
C GLY A 101 1.87 -6.52 3.56
N TYR A 102 0.72 -6.92 4.11
CA TYR A 102 0.25 -8.31 4.03
C TYR A 102 -0.04 -8.73 2.59
N ALA A 103 -0.67 -7.87 1.80
CA ALA A 103 -0.90 -8.13 0.38
C ALA A 103 0.43 -8.28 -0.39
N SER A 104 1.44 -7.48 -0.07
CA SER A 104 2.80 -7.60 -0.63
C SER A 104 3.47 -8.92 -0.25
N PHE A 105 3.31 -9.36 1.00
CA PHE A 105 3.78 -10.67 1.46
C PHE A 105 3.15 -11.80 0.64
N LEU A 106 1.82 -11.77 0.45
CA LEU A 106 1.10 -12.77 -0.35
C LEU A 106 1.57 -12.77 -1.81
N LEU A 107 1.70 -11.59 -2.43
CA LEU A 107 2.15 -11.46 -3.81
C LEU A 107 3.57 -11.99 -4.03
N THR A 108 4.45 -11.82 -3.04
CA THR A 108 5.85 -12.26 -3.10
C THR A 108 6.02 -13.74 -2.74
N ARG A 109 5.33 -14.22 -1.70
CA ARG A 109 5.60 -15.53 -1.07
C ARG A 109 4.54 -16.59 -1.32
N ARG A 110 3.32 -16.19 -1.69
CA ARG A 110 2.14 -17.07 -1.84
C ARG A 110 1.45 -16.87 -3.19
N TRP A 111 2.21 -16.51 -4.23
CA TRP A 111 1.70 -16.18 -5.57
C TRP A 111 0.82 -17.30 -6.17
N VAL A 112 1.26 -18.55 -6.05
CA VAL A 112 0.53 -19.72 -6.57
C VAL A 112 -0.76 -19.93 -5.78
N GLU A 113 -0.71 -19.86 -4.45
CA GLU A 113 -1.87 -20.05 -3.56
C GLU A 113 -2.98 -19.02 -3.81
N LEU A 114 -2.63 -17.79 -4.21
CA LEU A 114 -3.58 -16.75 -4.60
C LEU A 114 -4.47 -17.13 -5.81
N SER A 115 -4.08 -18.13 -6.60
CA SER A 115 -4.93 -18.66 -7.68
C SER A 115 -6.12 -19.48 -7.15
N ASN A 116 -6.01 -20.02 -5.93
CA ASN A 116 -7.07 -20.78 -5.30
C ASN A 116 -8.02 -19.83 -4.52
N PRO A 117 -9.29 -19.70 -4.94
CA PRO A 117 -10.25 -18.88 -4.22
C PRO A 117 -10.60 -19.41 -2.82
N ARG A 118 -10.35 -20.69 -2.55
CA ARG A 118 -10.64 -21.37 -1.28
C ARG A 118 -9.36 -21.99 -0.69
N CYS A 119 -8.44 -21.13 -0.26
CA CYS A 119 -7.23 -21.52 0.46
C CYS A 119 -7.31 -20.99 1.90
N PRO A 120 -7.82 -21.79 2.86
CA PRO A 120 -7.90 -21.40 4.26
C PRO A 120 -6.54 -21.03 4.85
N GLU A 121 -5.48 -21.74 4.45
CA GLU A 121 -4.12 -21.55 4.95
C GLU A 121 -3.59 -20.15 4.65
N LEU A 122 -3.96 -19.61 3.48
CA LEU A 122 -3.56 -18.26 3.09
C LEU A 122 -4.24 -17.22 3.98
N THR A 123 -5.54 -17.40 4.28
CA THR A 123 -6.28 -16.51 5.16
C THR A 123 -5.74 -16.58 6.58
N GLN A 124 -5.54 -17.79 7.12
CA GLN A 124 -4.97 -18.01 8.45
C GLN A 124 -3.59 -17.36 8.59
N SER A 125 -2.71 -17.50 7.59
CA SER A 125 -1.38 -16.89 7.65
C SER A 125 -1.42 -15.36 7.76
N VAL A 126 -2.44 -14.72 7.19
CA VAL A 126 -2.64 -13.28 7.30
C VAL A 126 -3.28 -12.93 8.64
N GLU A 127 -4.25 -13.71 9.12
CA GLU A 127 -4.84 -13.51 10.46
C GLU A 127 -3.79 -13.57 11.57
N ASP A 128 -2.80 -14.46 11.44
CA ASP A 128 -1.67 -14.54 12.38
C ASP A 128 -0.81 -13.27 12.34
N MET A 129 -0.53 -12.72 11.14
CA MET A 129 0.19 -11.46 10.98
C MET A 129 -0.62 -10.27 11.53
N VAL A 130 -1.92 -10.23 11.28
CA VAL A 130 -2.84 -9.20 11.80
C VAL A 130 -2.83 -9.25 13.32
N SER A 131 -2.96 -10.43 13.91
CA SER A 131 -2.95 -10.62 15.37
C SER A 131 -1.61 -10.23 16.01
N ALA A 132 -0.50 -10.30 15.26
CA ALA A 132 0.81 -9.86 15.71
C ALA A 132 1.03 -8.35 15.63
N ASP A 133 0.31 -7.64 14.76
CA ASP A 133 0.46 -6.19 14.53
C ASP A 133 -0.62 -5.35 15.23
N PHE A 134 -1.82 -5.92 15.42
CA PHE A 134 -2.98 -5.23 15.97
C PHE A 134 -3.34 -5.74 17.36
N GLN A 135 -3.85 -4.84 18.20
CA GLN A 135 -4.36 -5.15 19.54
C GLN A 135 -5.84 -4.84 19.61
N MET A 136 -6.58 -5.76 20.24
CA MET A 136 -7.98 -5.53 20.58
C MET A 136 -8.09 -4.27 21.44
N PRO A 137 -8.93 -3.30 21.07
CA PRO A 137 -9.06 -2.08 21.86
C PRO A 137 -9.63 -2.39 23.25
N ASN A 138 -8.88 -2.02 24.30
CA ASN A 138 -9.34 -2.18 25.69
C ASN A 138 -10.46 -1.18 25.99
N GLY A 139 -11.71 -1.56 25.72
CA GLY A 139 -12.95 -0.98 26.27
C GLY A 139 -13.22 0.51 26.04
N SER A 140 -12.35 1.25 25.36
CA SER A 140 -12.39 2.71 25.29
C SER A 140 -12.20 3.29 23.89
N ALA A 141 -11.99 2.47 22.87
CA ALA A 141 -11.99 2.96 21.49
C ALA A 141 -13.38 2.76 20.86
N VAL A 142 -13.97 3.89 20.48
CA VAL A 142 -15.09 4.05 19.54
C VAL A 142 -16.48 3.66 20.07
N GLY A 143 -17.19 4.64 20.63
CA GLY A 143 -18.63 4.53 20.86
C GLY A 143 -19.07 3.91 22.20
N GLY A 144 -18.14 3.65 23.12
CA GLY A 144 -18.47 3.26 24.50
C GLY A 144 -18.84 1.79 24.72
N ALA A 145 -18.86 0.97 23.67
CA ALA A 145 -18.94 -0.48 23.78
C ALA A 145 -17.60 -1.06 23.35
N GLY A 146 -16.87 -1.70 24.27
CA GLY A 146 -15.66 -2.43 23.93
C GLY A 146 -15.95 -3.51 22.89
N VAL A 147 -15.00 -3.75 21.99
CA VAL A 147 -15.04 -4.91 21.10
C VAL A 147 -14.79 -6.13 21.97
N ASP A 148 -15.74 -7.06 22.04
CA ASP A 148 -15.52 -8.32 22.75
C ASP A 148 -14.61 -9.27 21.96
N VAL A 149 -14.24 -10.40 22.56
CA VAL A 149 -13.32 -11.36 21.93
C VAL A 149 -13.92 -11.95 20.63
N ALA A 150 -15.23 -12.21 20.60
CA ALA A 150 -15.87 -12.79 19.43
C ALA A 150 -15.96 -11.78 18.28
N ASP A 151 -16.30 -10.53 18.59
CA ASP A 151 -16.31 -9.43 17.64
C ASP A 151 -14.90 -9.11 17.13
N TRP A 152 -13.88 -9.23 17.98
CA TRP A 152 -12.49 -9.02 17.58
C TRP A 152 -12.03 -10.05 16.56
N VAL A 153 -12.40 -11.33 16.72
CA VAL A 153 -12.13 -12.37 15.72
C VAL A 153 -12.72 -11.98 14.37
N VAL A 154 -13.97 -11.51 14.33
CA VAL A 154 -14.62 -11.04 13.09
C VAL A 154 -13.89 -9.84 12.48
N VAL A 155 -13.34 -8.94 13.30
CA VAL A 155 -12.51 -7.82 12.82
C VAL A 155 -11.22 -8.34 12.18
N VAL A 156 -10.50 -9.25 12.85
CA VAL A 156 -9.25 -9.83 12.34
C VAL A 156 -9.48 -10.56 11.01
N GLU A 157 -10.54 -11.39 10.93
CA GLU A 157 -10.96 -12.09 9.71
C GLU A 157 -11.19 -11.11 8.55
N HIS A 158 -11.88 -9.99 8.81
CA HIS A 158 -12.16 -8.98 7.78
C HIS A 158 -10.89 -8.27 7.31
N ILE A 159 -9.97 -7.93 8.22
CA ILE A 159 -8.68 -7.31 7.87
C ILE A 159 -7.85 -8.26 7.00
N ALA A 160 -7.81 -9.55 7.38
CA ALA A 160 -7.14 -10.56 6.59
C ALA A 160 -7.76 -10.68 5.20
N TRP A 161 -9.10 -10.76 5.12
CA TRP A 161 -9.84 -10.77 3.87
C TRP A 161 -9.52 -9.57 2.96
N LEU A 162 -9.44 -8.35 3.52
CA LEU A 162 -9.07 -7.15 2.76
C LEU A 162 -7.69 -7.29 2.09
N ALA A 163 -6.70 -7.81 2.81
CA ALA A 163 -5.36 -8.04 2.27
C ALA A 163 -5.35 -9.13 1.18
N VAL A 164 -6.08 -10.23 1.39
CA VAL A 164 -6.19 -11.33 0.43
C VAL A 164 -6.86 -10.87 -0.86
N GLU A 165 -8.00 -10.17 -0.78
CA GLU A 165 -8.70 -9.66 -1.96
C GLU A 165 -7.88 -8.63 -2.71
N ARG A 166 -7.15 -7.76 -1.99
CA ARG A 166 -6.22 -6.83 -2.62
C ARG A 166 -5.12 -7.56 -3.39
N ALA A 167 -4.50 -8.58 -2.78
CA ALA A 167 -3.48 -9.39 -3.44
C ALA A 167 -4.04 -10.15 -4.65
N ARG A 168 -5.24 -10.73 -4.55
CA ARG A 168 -5.92 -11.41 -5.67
C ARG A 168 -6.21 -10.49 -6.83
N TRP A 169 -6.69 -9.27 -6.56
CA TRP A 169 -6.93 -8.27 -7.59
C TRP A 169 -5.63 -7.88 -8.31
N ILE A 170 -4.56 -7.60 -7.57
CA ILE A 170 -3.24 -7.27 -8.16
C ILE A 170 -2.70 -8.45 -8.96
N ARG A 171 -2.81 -9.68 -8.45
CA ARG A 171 -2.41 -10.88 -9.18
C ARG A 171 -3.15 -11.01 -10.50
N LYS A 172 -4.49 -10.84 -10.50
CA LYS A 172 -5.29 -10.88 -11.73
C LYS A 172 -4.83 -9.83 -12.74
N LEU A 173 -4.46 -8.64 -12.27
CA LEU A 173 -3.92 -7.58 -13.11
C LEU A 173 -2.57 -7.97 -13.72
N VAL A 174 -1.61 -8.38 -12.88
CA VAL A 174 -0.24 -8.73 -13.31
C VAL A 174 -0.23 -9.96 -14.22
N MET A 175 -1.07 -10.97 -13.96
CA MET A 175 -1.23 -12.16 -14.81
C MET A 175 -1.69 -11.86 -16.25
N ARG A 176 -2.27 -10.68 -16.49
CA ARG A 176 -2.65 -10.24 -17.84
C ARG A 176 -1.48 -9.65 -18.63
N MET A 177 -0.32 -9.46 -17.98
CA MET A 177 0.88 -8.90 -18.60
C MET A 177 1.74 -10.02 -19.19
N PRO A 178 2.56 -9.73 -20.22
CA PRO A 178 3.38 -10.74 -20.91
C PRO A 178 4.30 -11.55 -19.99
N SER A 179 4.87 -10.93 -18.94
CA SER A 179 5.73 -11.59 -17.94
C SER A 179 4.99 -11.95 -16.65
N GLY A 180 3.66 -11.85 -16.64
CA GLY A 180 2.82 -11.93 -15.44
C GLY A 180 2.83 -13.26 -14.70
N GLY A 181 3.37 -14.32 -15.31
CA GLY A 181 3.39 -15.68 -14.76
C GLY A 181 4.72 -16.11 -14.11
N ALA A 182 5.71 -15.21 -14.00
CA ALA A 182 7.00 -15.58 -13.42
C ALA A 182 6.93 -15.68 -11.89
N ASP A 183 6.79 -16.91 -11.38
CA ASP A 183 7.03 -17.23 -9.97
C ASP A 183 8.42 -16.70 -9.54
N SER A 184 8.51 -16.15 -8.33
CA SER A 184 9.72 -15.62 -7.64
C SER A 184 10.08 -14.13 -7.78
N THR A 185 9.20 -13.29 -8.32
CA THR A 185 9.44 -11.83 -8.28
C THR A 185 9.02 -11.24 -6.93
N HIS A 186 9.90 -10.43 -6.33
CA HIS A 186 9.50 -9.61 -5.17
C HIS A 186 8.54 -8.52 -5.63
N ILE A 187 7.34 -8.45 -5.04
CA ILE A 187 6.33 -7.44 -5.33
C ILE A 187 5.97 -6.72 -4.05
N GLN A 188 6.19 -5.41 -4.05
CA GLN A 188 5.88 -4.53 -2.93
C GLN A 188 4.88 -3.47 -3.35
N ILE A 189 3.74 -3.43 -2.67
CA ILE A 189 2.80 -2.32 -2.76
C ILE A 189 3.39 -1.18 -1.92
N ILE A 190 3.48 0.00 -2.51
CA ILE A 190 3.95 1.20 -1.81
C ILE A 190 2.81 2.22 -1.71
N PRO A 191 2.75 3.00 -0.63
CA PRO A 191 1.73 4.01 -0.47
C PRO A 191 1.94 5.11 -1.51
N ALA A 192 0.87 5.39 -2.26
CA ALA A 192 0.78 6.60 -3.05
C ALA A 192 0.37 7.78 -2.16
N PRO A 193 0.89 8.99 -2.41
CA PRO A 193 0.39 10.20 -1.77
C PRO A 193 -1.14 10.33 -1.93
N LYS A 194 -1.80 10.94 -0.94
CA LYS A 194 -3.24 11.19 -1.03
C LYS A 194 -3.54 12.06 -2.25
N HIS A 195 -4.41 11.57 -3.11
CA HIS A 195 -5.06 12.34 -4.16
C HIS A 195 -6.44 12.80 -3.68
N ASP A 196 -7.17 13.49 -4.55
CA ASP A 196 -8.59 13.74 -4.34
C ASP A 196 -9.35 12.42 -4.10
N SER A 197 -10.41 12.48 -3.30
CA SER A 197 -11.22 11.34 -2.85
C SER A 197 -11.79 10.48 -3.97
N GLU A 198 -11.88 11.02 -5.19
CA GLU A 198 -12.39 10.33 -6.40
C GLU A 198 -11.33 9.52 -7.15
N ILE A 199 -10.04 9.68 -6.80
CA ILE A 199 -8.93 9.05 -7.51
C ILE A 199 -8.18 8.12 -6.57
N ARG A 200 -8.04 6.87 -7.00
CA ARG A 200 -7.20 5.90 -6.33
C ARG A 200 -5.95 5.63 -7.16
N VAL A 201 -4.81 5.67 -6.49
CA VAL A 201 -3.53 5.29 -7.07
C VAL A 201 -2.98 4.07 -6.35
N THR A 202 -2.55 3.07 -7.13
CA THR A 202 -1.83 1.90 -6.62
C THR A 202 -0.48 1.83 -7.33
N VAL A 203 0.61 1.77 -6.56
CA VAL A 203 1.96 1.63 -7.11
C VAL A 203 2.59 0.34 -6.59
N LEU A 204 3.14 -0.45 -7.49
CA LEU A 204 3.88 -1.66 -7.22
C LEU A 204 5.35 -1.46 -7.59
N LEU A 205 6.25 -1.84 -6.70
CA LEU A 205 7.65 -2.08 -7.01
C LEU A 205 7.85 -3.58 -7.21
N MET A 206 8.48 -3.94 -8.31
CA MET A 206 8.68 -5.31 -8.73
C MET A 206 10.17 -5.57 -8.98
N GLY A 207 10.68 -6.70 -8.51
CA GLY A 207 12.08 -7.10 -8.77
C GLY A 207 12.37 -7.40 -10.25
N SER A 208 11.32 -7.71 -11.02
CA SER A 208 11.38 -8.01 -12.45
C SER A 208 10.22 -7.31 -13.16
N PRO A 209 10.43 -6.82 -14.39
CA PRO A 209 9.40 -6.09 -15.12
C PRO A 209 8.26 -7.00 -15.59
N PRO A 210 6.99 -6.55 -15.47
CA PRO A 210 5.82 -7.31 -15.93
C PRO A 210 5.72 -7.37 -17.47
N VAL A 211 6.47 -6.52 -18.19
CA VAL A 211 6.57 -6.46 -19.64
C VAL A 211 8.06 -6.48 -20.02
N PRO A 212 8.52 -7.32 -20.96
CA PRO A 212 9.92 -7.36 -21.35
C PRO A 212 10.44 -5.97 -21.78
N HIS A 213 11.63 -5.60 -21.31
CA HIS A 213 12.31 -4.33 -21.60
C HIS A 213 11.61 -3.05 -21.10
N VAL A 214 10.51 -3.17 -20.36
CA VAL A 214 9.78 -2.03 -19.80
C VAL A 214 9.90 -2.05 -18.29
N ASN A 215 10.77 -1.20 -17.74
CA ASN A 215 10.86 -1.10 -16.27
C ASN A 215 9.71 -0.30 -15.69
N CYS A 216 9.08 0.59 -16.45
CA CYS A 216 8.01 1.44 -15.94
C CYS A 216 6.74 1.31 -16.77
N LEU A 217 5.69 0.75 -16.17
CA LEU A 217 4.36 0.62 -16.77
C LEU A 217 3.37 1.52 -16.02
N VAL A 218 2.72 2.41 -16.75
CA VAL A 218 1.74 3.36 -16.21
C VAL A 218 0.39 3.09 -16.86
N ILE A 219 -0.63 2.82 -16.03
CA ILE A 219 -1.98 2.52 -16.49
C ILE A 219 -2.95 3.54 -15.89
N ASN A 220 -3.60 4.31 -16.75
CA ASN A 220 -4.66 5.24 -16.38
C ASN A 220 -6.03 4.67 -16.80
N TYR A 221 -6.85 4.29 -15.83
CA TYR A 221 -8.24 3.91 -16.03
C TYR A 221 -9.20 5.12 -15.94
N THR A 222 -8.71 6.29 -15.51
CA THR A 222 -9.46 7.57 -15.59
C THR A 222 -9.42 8.13 -17.01
N LEU A 223 -10.25 9.13 -17.33
CA LEU A 223 -10.29 9.71 -18.68
C LEU A 223 -9.15 10.73 -18.88
N PRO A 224 -8.45 10.71 -20.03
CA PRO A 224 -8.46 9.68 -21.07
C PRO A 224 -7.75 8.39 -20.60
N ARG A 225 -8.33 7.24 -20.95
CA ARG A 225 -7.74 5.94 -20.58
C ARG A 225 -6.48 5.68 -21.39
N VAL A 226 -5.35 5.50 -20.73
CA VAL A 226 -4.05 5.32 -21.38
C VAL A 226 -3.24 4.21 -20.71
N CYS A 227 -2.39 3.57 -21.49
CA CYS A 227 -1.40 2.61 -21.04
C CYS A 227 -0.06 3.01 -21.68
N SER A 228 0.89 3.45 -20.86
CA SER A 228 2.18 3.96 -21.30
C SER A 228 3.29 3.05 -20.80
N LEU A 229 4.26 2.79 -21.67
CA LEU A 229 5.41 1.92 -21.44
C LEU A 229 6.67 2.78 -21.49
N TYR A 230 7.52 2.66 -20.48
CA TYR A 230 8.77 3.38 -20.36
C TYR A 230 9.89 2.41 -20.01
N GLU A 231 11.06 2.61 -20.62
CA GLU A 231 12.26 1.84 -20.29
C GLU A 231 12.79 2.24 -18.92
N GLU A 232 12.62 3.51 -18.54
CA GLU A 232 13.07 4.06 -17.26
C GLU A 232 12.05 5.01 -16.64
N GLU A 233 12.01 5.08 -15.30
CA GLU A 233 11.13 6.01 -14.58
C GLU A 233 11.41 7.48 -14.92
N ALA A 234 12.65 7.79 -15.29
CA ALA A 234 13.08 9.14 -15.65
C ALA A 234 12.42 9.66 -16.94
N GLU A 235 11.90 8.77 -17.80
CA GLU A 235 11.20 9.12 -19.04
C GLU A 235 9.77 9.61 -18.79
N ILE A 236 9.18 9.25 -17.65
CA ILE A 236 7.82 9.67 -17.29
C ILE A 236 7.84 11.20 -17.06
N PRO A 237 6.90 11.97 -17.65
CA PRO A 237 6.80 13.40 -17.36
C PRO A 237 6.66 13.68 -15.86
N ILE A 238 7.28 14.77 -15.38
CA ILE A 238 7.34 15.07 -13.94
C ILE A 238 5.95 15.20 -13.30
N ASP A 239 5.02 15.86 -13.98
CA ASP A 239 3.64 16.04 -13.51
C ASP A 239 2.89 14.70 -13.44
N GLU A 240 3.15 13.81 -14.40
CA GLU A 240 2.61 12.46 -14.39
C GLU A 240 3.15 11.66 -13.22
N ARG A 241 4.46 11.74 -12.91
CA ARG A 241 5.05 11.08 -11.73
C ARG A 241 4.36 11.50 -10.43
N TYR A 242 4.03 12.77 -10.25
CA TYR A 242 3.21 13.20 -9.11
C TYR A 242 1.79 12.65 -9.18
N SER A 243 1.16 12.66 -10.36
CA SER A 243 -0.23 12.20 -10.55
C SER A 243 -0.43 10.70 -10.34
N PHE A 244 0.61 9.90 -10.56
CA PHE A 244 0.66 8.45 -10.37
C PHE A 244 1.31 8.06 -9.04
N GLY A 245 1.54 9.01 -8.13
CA GLY A 245 2.11 8.76 -6.81
C GLY A 245 3.53 8.20 -6.81
N LEU A 246 4.27 8.40 -7.91
CA LEU A 246 5.69 8.07 -8.03
C LEU A 246 6.59 9.10 -7.34
N LEU A 247 6.05 10.29 -7.09
CA LEU A 247 6.68 11.34 -6.30
C LEU A 247 5.67 11.97 -5.34
N THR A 248 6.15 12.42 -4.18
CA THR A 248 5.37 13.21 -3.23
C THR A 248 5.60 14.68 -3.48
N ARG A 249 4.52 15.46 -3.64
CA ARG A 249 4.64 16.91 -3.73
C ARG A 249 5.21 17.47 -2.42
N PRO A 250 6.14 18.44 -2.49
CA PRO A 250 6.50 19.24 -1.33
C PRO A 250 5.23 19.79 -0.68
N LYS A 251 5.18 19.78 0.65
CA LYS A 251 4.12 20.49 1.36
C LYS A 251 4.49 21.97 1.32
N ASP A 252 3.65 22.78 0.69
CA ASP A 252 3.71 24.25 0.76
C ASP A 252 3.61 24.74 2.21
#